data_AF-A0A6F8YLK3-F1
#
_entry.id   AF-A0A6F8YLK3-F1
#
_cell.length_a   1.000
_cell.length_b   1.000
_cell.length_c   1.000
_cell.angle_alpha   90.00
_cell.angle_beta   90.00
_cell.angle_gamma   90.00
#
_symmetry.space_group_name_H-M   'P 1'
#
loop_
_entity.id
_entity.type
_entity.pdbx_description
1 polymer ?
#
loop_
_entity_poly.entity_id
_entity_poly.type
_entity_poly.pdbx_seq_one_letter_code
_entity_poly.pdbx_strand_id
1 'polypeptide(L)'
;MCHDSGMSGPAQRYLIYGLQAARESTDPRAQLLAVGILADMARQMRWLGQPDTAVRMLDLALNQLPVDRSYFNTVRAILTSQRAWALAYHGRKSFPEVESALRLSFELHVQADNEDRLGIDSLHLMHLRPSDDVVEAELSATASCAYLVLARRDRHFGRKAEEAALVPLRRHGASFGRADVLSQIRLASVRFIGDEPEQACDDGEGALALLSNVTSTMVRARMRDLLADSEPHRALPRVNDLRRGIQAAWQ
;
A
#
# COMPACT_ATOMS: atom_id res chain seq x y z
N MET A 1 3.68 3.31 13.48
CA MET A 1 4.98 4.00 13.31
C MET A 1 4.79 5.52 13.28
N CYS A 2 5.85 6.35 13.35
CA CYS A 2 5.74 7.82 13.26
C CYS A 2 4.89 8.31 12.08
N HIS A 3 4.90 7.56 10.97
CA HIS A 3 4.03 7.76 9.82
C HIS A 3 2.52 7.66 10.16
N ASP A 4 2.12 6.63 10.92
CA ASP A 4 0.73 6.42 11.36
C ASP A 4 0.27 7.39 12.44
N SER A 5 1.20 8.15 13.01
CA SER A 5 0.97 9.19 14.00
C SER A 5 1.04 10.61 13.39
N GLY A 6 1.23 10.73 12.07
CA GLY A 6 1.28 12.02 11.38
C GLY A 6 2.57 12.82 11.62
N MET A 7 3.61 12.22 12.20
CA MET A 7 4.89 12.87 12.52
C MET A 7 5.90 12.76 11.37
N SER A 8 5.59 13.36 10.22
CA SER A 8 6.42 13.24 9.01
C SER A 8 7.84 13.81 9.17
N GLY A 9 7.99 14.98 9.79
CA GLY A 9 9.31 15.59 10.03
C GLY A 9 10.25 14.72 10.89
N PRO A 10 9.83 14.30 12.09
CA PRO A 10 10.60 13.36 12.91
C PRO A 10 10.89 12.03 12.18
N ALA A 11 9.90 11.46 11.49
CA ALA A 11 10.08 10.22 10.74
C ALA A 11 11.22 10.34 9.71
N GLN A 12 11.24 11.44 8.95
CA GLN A 12 12.27 11.66 7.93
C GLN A 12 13.67 11.77 8.56
N ARG A 13 13.80 12.46 9.69
CA ARG A 13 15.10 12.57 10.40
C ARG A 13 15.60 11.21 10.87
N TYR A 14 14.73 10.38 11.46
CA TYR A 14 15.12 9.04 11.91
C TYR A 14 15.49 8.12 10.75
N LEU A 15 14.77 8.19 9.62
CA LEU A 15 15.11 7.42 8.42
C LEU A 15 16.46 7.85 7.84
N ILE A 16 16.76 9.14 7.80
CA ILE A 16 18.07 9.65 7.34
C ILE A 16 19.19 9.17 8.26
N TYR A 17 19.03 9.29 9.59
CA TYR A 17 20.05 8.81 10.53
C TYR A 17 20.24 7.30 10.45
N GLY A 18 19.16 6.52 10.35
CA GLY A 18 19.23 5.08 10.16
C GLY A 18 19.96 4.70 8.87
N LEU A 19 19.68 5.40 7.77
CA LEU A 19 20.35 5.15 6.49
C LEU A 19 21.84 5.47 6.55
N GLN A 20 22.22 6.56 7.23
CA GLN A 20 23.62 6.92 7.44
C GLN A 20 24.33 5.86 8.29
N ALA A 21 23.75 5.47 9.43
CA ALA A 21 24.31 4.43 10.29
C ALA A 21 24.45 3.08 9.58
N ALA A 22 23.45 2.70 8.77
CA ALA A 22 23.50 1.47 7.97
C ALA A 22 24.63 1.51 6.93
N ARG A 23 24.92 2.68 6.35
CA ARG A 23 26.01 2.86 5.38
C ARG A 23 27.40 2.85 6.00
N GLU A 24 27.53 3.34 7.23
CA GLU A 24 28.79 3.37 7.97
C GLU A 24 29.12 2.02 8.64
N SER A 25 28.11 1.15 8.79
CA SER A 25 28.28 -0.17 9.38
C SER A 25 29.02 -1.14 8.47
N THR A 26 29.88 -1.96 9.08
CA THR A 26 30.55 -3.09 8.42
C THR A 26 29.78 -4.40 8.58
N ASP A 27 28.62 -4.40 9.25
CA ASP A 27 27.76 -5.58 9.39
C ASP A 27 27.15 -5.95 8.02
N PRO A 28 27.29 -7.20 7.54
CA PRO A 28 26.68 -7.65 6.29
C PRO A 28 25.16 -7.40 6.21
N ARG A 29 24.46 -7.36 7.35
CA ARG A 29 23.01 -7.10 7.44
C ARG A 29 22.65 -5.64 7.19
N ALA A 30 23.61 -4.72 7.33
CA ALA A 30 23.36 -3.29 7.21
C ALA A 30 22.94 -2.88 5.80
N GLN A 31 23.42 -3.57 4.77
CA GLN A 31 22.97 -3.36 3.39
C GLN A 31 21.47 -3.63 3.23
N LEU A 32 20.96 -4.72 3.82
CA LEU A 32 19.53 -5.04 3.77
C LEU A 32 18.71 -4.04 4.60
N LEU A 33 19.24 -3.58 5.73
CA LEU A 33 18.61 -2.51 6.50
C LEU A 33 18.49 -1.21 5.69
N ALA A 34 19.54 -0.84 4.93
CA ALA A 34 19.50 0.32 4.04
C ALA A 34 18.40 0.19 2.96
N VAL A 35 18.23 -1.00 2.39
CA VAL A 35 17.13 -1.30 1.44
C VAL A 35 15.75 -1.10 2.10
N GLY A 36 15.56 -1.61 3.32
CA GLY A 36 14.32 -1.43 4.08
C GLY A 36 14.02 0.04 4.38
N ILE A 37 15.04 0.80 4.82
CA ILE A 37 14.92 2.24 5.10
C ILE A 37 14.58 3.01 3.83
N LEU A 38 15.19 2.70 2.69
CA LEU A 38 14.85 3.32 1.41
C LEU A 38 13.40 3.05 0.99
N ALA A 39 12.88 1.84 1.24
CA ALA A 39 11.48 1.50 0.99
C ALA A 39 10.51 2.32 1.87
N ASP A 40 10.85 2.51 3.15
CA ASP A 40 10.06 3.33 4.07
C ASP A 40 10.12 4.82 3.74
N MET A 41 11.28 5.33 3.32
CA MET A 41 11.41 6.68 2.78
C MET A 41 10.57 6.85 1.51
N ALA A 42 10.60 5.88 0.59
CA ALA A 42 9.80 5.92 -0.63
C ALA A 42 8.30 5.96 -0.32
N ARG A 43 7.86 5.16 0.66
CA ARG A 43 6.49 5.21 1.16
C ARG A 43 6.15 6.61 1.65
N GLN A 44 6.97 7.18 2.54
CA GLN A 44 6.77 8.53 3.03
C GLN A 44 6.68 9.57 1.89
N MET A 45 7.55 9.47 0.89
CA MET A 45 7.52 10.39 -0.25
C MET A 45 6.22 10.28 -1.06
N ARG A 46 5.66 9.07 -1.25
CA ARG A 46 4.32 8.92 -1.85
C ARG A 46 3.25 9.67 -1.05
N TRP A 47 3.29 9.56 0.28
CA TRP A 47 2.33 10.24 1.15
C TRP A 47 2.46 11.77 1.14
N LEU A 48 3.66 12.29 0.93
CA LEU A 48 3.92 13.72 0.78
C LEU A 48 3.66 14.24 -0.64
N GLY A 49 3.10 13.42 -1.54
CA GLY A 49 2.82 13.81 -2.92
C GLY A 49 4.08 13.95 -3.79
N GLN A 50 5.15 13.23 -3.47
CA GLN A 50 6.41 13.21 -4.22
C GLN A 50 6.65 11.84 -4.87
N PRO A 51 5.83 11.43 -5.86
CA PRO A 51 5.92 10.10 -6.48
C PRO A 51 7.26 9.88 -7.22
N ASP A 52 7.81 10.88 -7.89
CA ASP A 52 9.11 10.78 -8.57
C ASP A 52 10.25 10.43 -7.61
N THR A 53 10.26 11.08 -6.44
CA THR A 53 11.24 10.79 -5.38
C THR A 53 11.05 9.37 -4.85
N ALA A 54 9.80 8.93 -4.68
CA ALA A 54 9.51 7.57 -4.26
C ALA A 54 10.01 6.52 -5.27
N VAL A 55 9.81 6.74 -6.58
CA VAL A 55 10.34 5.86 -7.64
C VAL A 55 11.86 5.77 -7.54
N ARG A 56 12.56 6.90 -7.47
CA ARG A 56 14.04 6.91 -7.35
C ARG A 56 14.56 6.18 -6.11
N MET A 57 13.87 6.30 -4.98
CA MET A 57 14.24 5.58 -3.75
C MET A 57 14.05 4.06 -3.89
N LEU A 58 12.98 3.63 -4.56
CA LEU A 58 12.72 2.20 -4.82
C LEU A 58 13.70 1.63 -5.84
N ASP A 59 14.05 2.39 -6.88
CA ASP A 59 15.09 2.00 -7.84
C ASP A 59 16.45 1.84 -7.14
N LEU A 60 16.81 2.77 -6.26
CA LEU A 60 18.02 2.67 -5.46
C LEU A 60 17.99 1.44 -4.53
N ALA A 61 16.86 1.17 -3.90
CA ALA A 61 16.69 0.00 -3.04
C ALA A 61 16.84 -1.31 -3.84
N LEU A 62 16.20 -1.41 -5.01
CA LEU A 62 16.31 -2.56 -5.91
C LEU A 62 17.74 -2.79 -6.42
N ASN A 63 18.46 -1.71 -6.73
CA ASN A 63 19.86 -1.76 -7.18
C ASN A 63 20.83 -2.15 -6.06
N GLN A 64 20.47 -1.91 -4.79
CA GLN A 64 21.26 -2.32 -3.63
C GLN A 64 20.99 -3.76 -3.20
N LEU A 65 19.98 -4.44 -3.73
CA LEU A 65 19.77 -5.85 -3.42
C LEU A 65 20.86 -6.71 -4.08
N PRO A 66 21.45 -7.67 -3.35
CA PRO A 66 22.41 -8.62 -3.92
C PRO A 66 21.86 -9.30 -5.17
N VAL A 67 22.73 -9.50 -6.17
CA VAL A 67 22.37 -10.07 -7.49
C VAL A 67 21.90 -11.52 -7.38
N ASP A 68 22.26 -12.22 -6.30
CA ASP A 68 21.82 -13.59 -6.04
C ASP A 68 20.28 -13.68 -6.07
N ARG A 69 19.77 -14.37 -7.08
CA ARG A 69 18.34 -14.36 -7.45
C ARG A 69 17.51 -15.26 -6.54
N SER A 70 18.11 -16.20 -5.81
CA SER A 70 17.38 -17.20 -5.02
C SER A 70 17.11 -16.80 -3.56
N TYR A 71 17.60 -15.65 -3.09
CA TYR A 71 17.46 -15.25 -1.67
C TYR A 71 16.70 -13.94 -1.43
N PHE A 72 16.36 -13.20 -2.49
CA PHE A 72 15.68 -11.90 -2.37
C PHE A 72 14.44 -11.73 -3.25
N ASN A 73 13.86 -12.79 -3.80
CA ASN A 73 12.73 -12.67 -4.72
C ASN A 73 11.50 -12.05 -4.05
N THR A 74 11.19 -12.43 -2.82
CA THR A 74 10.07 -11.82 -2.07
C THR A 74 10.29 -10.33 -1.86
N VAL A 75 11.52 -9.92 -1.54
CA VAL A 75 11.88 -8.51 -1.35
C VAL A 75 11.77 -7.74 -2.65
N ARG A 76 12.28 -8.30 -3.75
CA ARG A 76 12.15 -7.74 -5.09
C ARG A 76 10.68 -7.59 -5.48
N ALA A 77 9.84 -8.57 -5.18
CA ALA A 77 8.40 -8.50 -5.42
C ALA A 77 7.77 -7.30 -4.68
N ILE A 78 8.00 -7.20 -3.37
CA ILE A 78 7.48 -6.10 -2.55
C ILE A 78 7.96 -4.73 -3.06
N LEU A 79 9.25 -4.56 -3.35
CA LEU A 79 9.77 -3.28 -3.85
C LEU A 79 9.21 -2.94 -5.24
N THR A 80 9.08 -3.94 -6.11
CA THR A 80 8.57 -3.75 -7.48
C THR A 80 7.08 -3.39 -7.48
N SER A 81 6.26 -4.01 -6.63
CA SER A 81 4.85 -3.60 -6.46
C SER A 81 4.71 -2.19 -5.90
N GLN A 82 5.52 -1.82 -4.90
CA GLN A 82 5.54 -0.44 -4.39
C GLN A 82 5.97 0.57 -5.44
N ARG A 83 6.89 0.19 -6.34
CA ARG A 83 7.33 1.01 -7.46
C ARG A 83 6.20 1.21 -8.45
N ALA A 84 5.45 0.15 -8.77
CA ALA A 84 4.26 0.25 -9.61
C ALA A 84 3.22 1.23 -9.04
N TRP A 85 3.00 1.20 -7.72
CA TRP A 85 2.12 2.16 -7.07
C TRP A 85 2.64 3.61 -7.18
N ALA A 86 3.93 3.84 -6.98
CA ALA A 86 4.51 5.17 -7.17
C ALA A 86 4.32 5.67 -8.61
N LEU A 87 4.58 4.81 -9.61
CA LEU A 87 4.42 5.13 -11.04
C LEU A 87 2.98 5.46 -11.43
N ALA A 88 1.98 4.86 -10.79
CA ALA A 88 0.57 5.11 -11.06
C ALA A 88 0.19 6.60 -10.92
N TYR A 89 0.90 7.36 -10.08
CA TYR A 89 0.67 8.79 -9.92
C TYR A 89 1.01 9.62 -11.18
N HIS A 90 1.82 9.10 -12.11
CA HIS A 90 2.05 9.72 -13.42
C HIS A 90 0.86 9.58 -14.39
N GLY A 91 -0.19 8.85 -13.99
CA GLY A 91 -1.44 8.74 -14.72
C GLY A 91 -1.39 7.72 -15.87
N ARG A 92 -2.35 7.81 -16.79
CA ARG A 92 -2.57 6.76 -17.81
C ARG A 92 -1.33 6.42 -18.66
N LYS A 93 -0.43 7.37 -18.88
CA LYS A 93 0.79 7.16 -19.68
C LYS A 93 1.77 6.18 -19.03
N SER A 94 1.80 6.07 -17.71
CA SER A 94 2.65 5.11 -17.00
C SER A 94 2.04 3.72 -16.88
N PHE A 95 0.81 3.51 -17.35
CA PHE A 95 0.12 2.22 -17.19
C PHE A 95 0.93 1.00 -17.70
N PRO A 96 1.60 1.03 -18.88
CA PRO A 96 2.41 -0.10 -19.32
C PRO A 96 3.53 -0.45 -18.33
N GLU A 97 4.15 0.55 -17.70
CA GLU A 97 5.20 0.36 -16.70
C GLU A 97 4.62 -0.16 -15.37
N VAL A 98 3.46 0.36 -14.96
CA VAL A 98 2.72 -0.11 -13.78
C VAL A 98 2.35 -1.59 -13.95
N GLU A 99 1.77 -1.96 -15.08
CA GLU A 99 1.36 -3.32 -15.38
C GLU A 99 2.56 -4.27 -15.47
N SER A 100 3.63 -3.85 -16.14
CA SER A 100 4.87 -4.63 -16.20
C SER A 100 5.48 -4.85 -14.82
N ALA A 101 5.50 -3.82 -13.97
CA ALA A 101 6.05 -3.90 -12.62
C ALA A 101 5.19 -4.80 -11.71
N LEU A 102 3.86 -4.67 -11.77
CA LEU A 102 2.96 -5.55 -11.01
C LEU A 102 3.10 -7.01 -11.47
N ARG A 103 3.13 -7.27 -12.78
CA ARG A 103 3.34 -8.62 -13.30
C ARG A 103 4.66 -9.21 -12.81
N LEU A 104 5.77 -8.47 -12.95
CA LEU A 104 7.08 -8.90 -12.46
C LEU A 104 7.04 -9.17 -10.95
N SER A 105 6.35 -8.34 -10.17
CA SER A 105 6.19 -8.55 -8.73
C SER A 105 5.53 -9.90 -8.41
N PHE A 106 4.45 -10.26 -9.09
CA PHE A 106 3.79 -11.55 -8.88
C PHE A 106 4.64 -12.72 -9.38
N GLU A 107 5.33 -12.58 -10.52
CA GLU A 107 6.26 -13.60 -11.03
C GLU A 107 7.40 -13.87 -10.04
N LEU A 108 8.00 -12.83 -9.47
CA LEU A 108 9.04 -12.96 -8.44
C LEU A 108 8.52 -13.67 -7.19
N HIS A 109 7.30 -13.36 -6.75
CA HIS A 109 6.70 -14.05 -5.61
C HIS A 109 6.49 -15.55 -5.86
N VAL A 110 6.04 -15.92 -7.06
CA VAL A 110 5.89 -17.33 -7.48
C VAL A 110 7.24 -18.05 -7.53
N GLN A 111 8.30 -17.35 -7.92
CA GLN A 111 9.66 -17.88 -7.99
C GLN A 111 10.36 -17.96 -6.61
N ALA A 112 9.80 -17.35 -5.57
CA ALA A 112 10.41 -17.33 -4.26
C ALA A 112 10.33 -18.70 -3.57
N ASP A 113 11.48 -19.25 -3.20
CA ASP A 113 11.58 -20.53 -2.49
C ASP A 113 11.45 -20.38 -0.96
N ASN A 114 11.63 -21.47 -0.20
CA ASN A 114 11.52 -21.43 1.26
C ASN A 114 12.71 -20.72 1.96
N GLU A 115 13.88 -20.66 1.33
CA GLU A 115 15.06 -19.99 1.88
C GLU A 115 14.98 -18.47 1.65
N ASP A 116 14.46 -18.04 0.50
CA ASP A 116 14.00 -16.68 0.18
C ASP A 116 13.08 -16.10 1.28
N ARG A 117 12.25 -16.96 1.90
CA ARG A 117 11.24 -16.58 2.89
C ARG A 117 11.82 -16.36 4.29
N LEU A 118 12.93 -17.03 4.63
CA LEU A 118 13.67 -16.83 5.89
C LEU A 118 14.46 -15.51 5.89
N GLY A 119 14.84 -15.00 4.71
CA GLY A 119 15.53 -13.71 4.56
C GLY A 119 14.70 -12.49 5.00
N ILE A 120 13.37 -12.62 5.04
CA ILE A 120 12.44 -11.52 5.40
C ILE A 120 12.55 -11.14 6.87
N ASP A 121 12.82 -12.11 7.76
CA ASP A 121 13.08 -11.85 9.19
C ASP A 121 14.30 -10.94 9.39
N SER A 122 15.25 -10.95 8.44
CA SER A 122 16.49 -10.15 8.51
C SER A 122 16.28 -8.70 8.06
N LEU A 123 15.31 -8.43 7.19
CA LEU A 123 15.14 -7.11 6.56
C LEU A 123 14.44 -6.08 7.44
N HIS A 124 13.89 -6.48 8.59
CA HIS A 124 13.10 -5.59 9.45
C HIS A 124 12.15 -4.70 8.64
N LEU A 125 11.55 -5.23 7.56
CA LEU A 125 10.44 -4.57 6.89
C LEU A 125 9.29 -4.62 7.91
N MET A 126 9.26 -3.63 8.80
CA MET A 126 8.50 -3.56 10.06
C MET A 126 6.99 -3.80 9.91
N HIS A 127 6.51 -3.99 8.69
CA HIS A 127 5.13 -4.12 8.30
C HIS A 127 4.76 -5.47 7.69
N LEU A 128 5.73 -6.34 7.39
CA LEU A 128 5.49 -7.61 6.74
C LEU A 128 5.77 -8.74 7.72
N ARG A 129 4.75 -9.55 8.01
CA ARG A 129 4.94 -10.85 8.65
C ARG A 129 5.04 -11.90 7.53
N PRO A 130 6.12 -12.70 7.48
CA PRO A 130 6.32 -13.64 6.38
C PRO A 130 5.47 -14.89 6.59
N SER A 131 4.24 -14.88 6.09
CA SER A 131 3.59 -16.09 5.60
C SER A 131 3.18 -15.86 4.14
N ASP A 132 3.16 -16.92 3.34
CA ASP A 132 2.86 -16.81 1.90
C ASP A 132 1.54 -16.07 1.64
N ASP A 133 0.50 -16.43 2.40
CA ASP A 133 -0.81 -15.78 2.31
C ASP A 133 -0.75 -14.28 2.64
N VAL A 134 0.12 -13.87 3.56
CA VAL A 134 0.31 -12.46 3.92
C VAL A 134 1.05 -11.72 2.82
N VAL A 135 2.06 -12.33 2.19
CA VAL A 135 2.80 -11.69 1.10
C VAL A 135 1.87 -11.48 -0.10
N GLU A 136 1.14 -12.50 -0.54
CA GLU A 136 0.25 -12.37 -1.70
C GLU A 136 -0.89 -11.37 -1.44
N ALA A 137 -1.45 -11.36 -0.21
CA ALA A 137 -2.43 -10.37 0.21
C ALA A 137 -1.87 -8.94 0.16
N GLU A 138 -0.63 -8.72 0.60
CA GLU A 138 0.00 -7.40 0.59
C GLU A 138 0.40 -6.93 -0.81
N LEU A 139 0.86 -7.84 -1.68
CA LEU A 139 1.10 -7.54 -3.09
C LEU A 139 -0.20 -7.12 -3.78
N SER A 140 -1.29 -7.83 -3.51
CA SER A 140 -2.62 -7.52 -4.04
C SER A 140 -3.17 -6.21 -3.49
N ALA A 141 -2.99 -5.94 -2.19
CA ALA A 141 -3.34 -4.66 -1.59
C ALA A 141 -2.58 -3.49 -2.23
N THR A 142 -1.30 -3.69 -2.55
CA THR A 142 -0.46 -2.70 -3.25
C THR A 142 -0.91 -2.51 -4.69
N ALA A 143 -1.22 -3.59 -5.41
CA ALA A 143 -1.77 -3.54 -6.77
C ALA A 143 -3.11 -2.77 -6.80
N SER A 144 -3.99 -3.03 -5.84
CA SER A 144 -5.25 -2.29 -5.68
C SER A 144 -5.01 -0.79 -5.50
N CYS A 145 -4.01 -0.40 -4.70
CA CYS A 145 -3.65 1.00 -4.55
C CYS A 145 -3.17 1.64 -5.86
N ALA A 146 -2.34 0.93 -6.63
CA ALA A 146 -1.85 1.40 -7.92
C ALA A 146 -3.01 1.59 -8.93
N TYR A 147 -3.89 0.59 -9.04
CA TYR A 147 -5.04 0.66 -9.94
C TYR A 147 -6.07 1.69 -9.49
N LEU A 148 -6.32 1.86 -8.19
CA LEU A 148 -7.23 2.90 -7.68
C LEU A 148 -6.75 4.31 -8.04
N VAL A 149 -5.44 4.58 -7.94
CA VAL A 149 -4.85 5.87 -8.38
C VAL A 149 -5.12 6.12 -9.87
N LEU A 150 -5.02 5.09 -10.71
CA LEU A 150 -5.35 5.19 -12.13
C LEU A 150 -6.87 5.33 -12.36
N ALA A 151 -7.68 4.56 -11.62
CA ALA A 151 -9.14 4.52 -11.73
C ALA A 151 -9.79 5.87 -11.44
N ARG A 152 -9.27 6.63 -10.47
CA ARG A 152 -9.70 8.01 -10.17
C ARG A 152 -9.60 8.96 -11.35
N ARG A 153 -8.77 8.64 -12.35
CA ARG A 153 -8.61 9.44 -13.59
C ARG A 153 -9.25 8.79 -14.80
N ASP A 154 -9.32 7.46 -14.81
CA ASP A 154 -9.88 6.68 -15.90
C ASP A 154 -10.55 5.42 -15.33
N ARG A 155 -11.88 5.44 -15.27
CA ARG A 155 -12.71 4.36 -14.70
C ARG A 155 -12.46 2.98 -15.32
N HIS A 156 -11.82 2.89 -16.50
CA HIS A 156 -11.44 1.63 -17.10
C HIS A 156 -10.58 0.75 -16.18
N PHE A 157 -9.80 1.35 -15.27
CA PHE A 157 -8.98 0.62 -14.31
C PHE A 157 -9.73 0.15 -13.05
N GLY A 158 -11.01 0.53 -12.89
CA GLY A 158 -11.83 0.19 -11.72
C GLY A 158 -11.89 -1.31 -11.46
N ARG A 159 -12.19 -2.11 -12.49
CA ARG A 159 -12.26 -3.58 -12.35
C ARG A 159 -10.97 -4.20 -11.82
N LYS A 160 -9.82 -3.79 -12.36
CA LYS A 160 -8.50 -4.27 -11.88
C LYS A 160 -8.25 -3.86 -10.42
N ALA A 161 -8.70 -2.68 -10.02
CA ALA A 161 -8.58 -2.20 -8.65
C ALA A 161 -9.45 -3.00 -7.67
N GLU A 162 -10.68 -3.34 -8.08
CA GLU A 162 -11.63 -4.14 -7.30
C GLU A 162 -11.13 -5.58 -7.13
N GLU A 163 -10.76 -6.25 -8.23
CA GLU A 163 -10.23 -7.61 -8.21
C GLU A 163 -9.06 -7.73 -7.25
N ALA A 164 -8.13 -6.76 -7.29
CA ALA A 164 -6.99 -6.70 -6.39
C ALA A 164 -7.37 -6.38 -4.93
N ALA A 165 -8.42 -5.57 -4.69
CA ALA A 165 -8.88 -5.21 -3.34
C ALA A 165 -9.57 -6.38 -2.61
N LEU A 166 -10.26 -7.25 -3.37
CA LEU A 166 -10.96 -8.41 -2.83
C LEU A 166 -10.03 -9.53 -2.34
N VAL A 167 -8.80 -9.59 -2.85
CA VAL A 167 -7.82 -10.62 -2.46
C VAL A 167 -7.46 -10.56 -0.96
N PRO A 168 -6.98 -9.44 -0.40
CA PRO A 168 -6.68 -9.37 1.03
C PRO A 168 -7.92 -9.64 1.90
N LEU A 169 -9.10 -9.13 1.51
CA LEU A 169 -10.35 -9.33 2.26
C LEU A 169 -10.78 -10.80 2.36
N ARG A 170 -10.47 -11.63 1.35
CA ARG A 170 -10.76 -13.07 1.39
C ARG A 170 -9.79 -13.86 2.27
N ARG A 171 -8.60 -13.31 2.54
CA ARG A 171 -7.50 -14.00 3.22
C ARG A 171 -7.32 -13.61 4.68
N HIS A 172 -7.79 -12.42 5.08
CA HIS A 172 -7.67 -11.97 6.46
C HIS A 172 -8.76 -12.56 7.36
N GLY A 173 -8.35 -13.26 8.42
CA GLY A 173 -9.19 -13.57 9.58
C GLY A 173 -9.25 -12.40 10.58
N ALA A 174 -9.99 -12.55 11.69
CA ALA A 174 -10.36 -11.50 12.66
C ALA A 174 -9.22 -10.70 13.36
N SER A 175 -7.94 -10.89 12.98
CA SER A 175 -6.76 -10.30 13.62
C SER A 175 -6.07 -9.17 12.82
N PHE A 176 -6.58 -8.79 11.63
CA PHE A 176 -5.92 -7.82 10.72
C PHE A 176 -6.55 -6.42 10.70
N GLY A 177 -7.14 -5.98 11.82
CA GLY A 177 -8.02 -4.81 11.93
C GLY A 177 -7.64 -3.55 11.13
N ARG A 178 -6.38 -3.09 11.12
CA ARG A 178 -5.98 -1.91 10.33
C ARG A 178 -5.91 -2.18 8.82
N ALA A 179 -5.35 -3.31 8.42
CA ALA A 179 -5.19 -3.66 7.01
C ALA A 179 -6.55 -3.92 6.37
N ASP A 180 -7.45 -4.59 7.10
CA ASP A 180 -8.83 -4.87 6.68
C ASP A 180 -9.62 -3.59 6.46
N VAL A 181 -9.56 -2.65 7.40
CA VAL A 181 -10.20 -1.33 7.25
C VAL A 181 -9.71 -0.64 5.97
N LEU A 182 -8.40 -0.65 5.70
CA LEU A 182 -7.86 -0.03 4.49
C LEU A 182 -8.29 -0.75 3.21
N SER A 183 -8.40 -2.08 3.24
CA SER A 183 -8.91 -2.87 2.11
C SER A 183 -10.39 -2.59 1.85
N GLN A 184 -11.21 -2.52 2.91
CA GLN A 184 -12.62 -2.15 2.80
C GLN A 184 -12.80 -0.73 2.25
N ILE A 185 -12.05 0.25 2.75
CA ILE A 185 -12.08 1.63 2.23
C ILE A 185 -11.72 1.66 0.74
N ARG A 186 -10.70 0.90 0.32
CA ARG A 186 -10.32 0.81 -1.11
C ARG A 186 -11.42 0.20 -1.95
N LEU A 187 -12.04 -0.89 -1.50
CA LEU A 187 -13.14 -1.54 -2.22
C LEU A 187 -14.32 -0.58 -2.39
N ALA A 188 -14.73 0.09 -1.32
CA ALA A 188 -15.76 1.13 -1.36
C ALA A 188 -15.42 2.26 -2.36
N SER A 189 -14.16 2.74 -2.32
CA SER A 189 -13.69 3.79 -3.23
C SER A 189 -13.78 3.38 -4.69
N VAL A 190 -13.35 2.15 -5.00
CA VAL A 190 -13.41 1.61 -6.38
C VAL A 190 -14.85 1.51 -6.86
N ARG A 191 -15.79 1.06 -6.01
CA ARG A 191 -17.21 0.95 -6.36
C ARG A 191 -17.90 2.30 -6.54
N PHE A 192 -17.55 3.32 -5.74
CA PHE A 192 -18.02 4.68 -6.01
C PHE A 192 -17.53 5.21 -7.37
N ILE A 193 -16.25 4.99 -7.70
CA ILE A 193 -15.68 5.34 -9.01
C ILE A 193 -16.34 4.53 -10.15
N GLY A 194 -16.74 3.29 -9.85
CA GLY A 194 -17.41 2.37 -10.76
C GLY A 194 -18.91 2.64 -10.98
N ASP A 195 -19.49 3.65 -10.34
CA ASP A 195 -20.93 3.96 -10.39
C ASP A 195 -21.81 2.90 -9.68
N GLU A 196 -21.27 2.27 -8.63
CA GLU A 196 -21.93 1.24 -7.80
C GLU A 196 -22.11 1.73 -6.34
N PRO A 197 -22.91 2.80 -6.09
CA PRO A 197 -22.97 3.47 -4.81
C PRO A 197 -23.62 2.65 -3.69
N GLU A 198 -24.47 1.68 -4.00
CA GLU A 198 -25.11 0.83 -2.98
C GLU A 198 -24.10 -0.15 -2.36
N GLN A 199 -23.37 -0.88 -3.21
CA GLN A 199 -22.31 -1.79 -2.79
C GLN A 199 -21.15 -1.03 -2.13
N ALA A 200 -20.83 0.16 -2.64
CA ALA A 200 -19.84 1.03 -2.00
C ALA A 200 -20.25 1.44 -0.57
N CYS A 201 -21.55 1.65 -0.32
CA CYS A 201 -22.05 1.89 1.03
C CYS A 201 -21.89 0.67 1.94
N ASP A 202 -22.18 -0.54 1.44
CA ASP A 202 -22.00 -1.77 2.22
C ASP A 202 -20.56 -1.91 2.73
N ASP A 203 -19.58 -1.74 1.84
CA ASP A 203 -18.16 -1.84 2.21
C ASP A 203 -17.70 -0.69 3.11
N GLY A 204 -18.21 0.52 2.86
CA GLY A 204 -17.92 1.70 3.67
C GLY A 204 -18.43 1.59 5.10
N GLU A 205 -19.66 1.08 5.27
CA GLU A 205 -20.26 0.75 6.57
C GLU A 205 -19.46 -0.37 7.26
N GLY A 206 -19.04 -1.40 6.50
CA GLY A 206 -18.14 -2.44 6.99
C GLY A 206 -16.80 -1.88 7.50
N ALA A 207 -16.21 -0.90 6.79
CA ALA A 207 -15.01 -0.22 7.24
C ALA A 207 -15.23 0.57 8.54
N LEU A 208 -16.38 1.26 8.69
CA LEU A 208 -16.74 2.00 9.91
C LEU A 208 -16.92 1.06 11.11
N ALA A 209 -17.55 -0.10 10.93
CA ALA A 209 -17.73 -1.08 11.99
C ALA A 209 -16.39 -1.59 12.57
N LEU A 210 -15.36 -1.67 11.72
CA LEU A 210 -14.02 -2.10 12.09
C LEU A 210 -13.16 -0.99 12.74
N LEU A 211 -13.62 0.28 12.77
CA LEU A 211 -12.85 1.41 13.29
C LEU A 211 -12.65 1.44 14.80
N SER A 212 -13.46 0.70 15.57
CA SER A 212 -13.59 0.84 17.03
C SER A 212 -12.27 0.79 17.83
N ASN A 213 -11.20 0.22 17.27
CA ASN A 213 -9.88 0.13 17.88
C ASN A 213 -8.72 0.72 17.03
N VAL A 214 -9.01 1.55 16.01
CA VAL A 214 -8.00 2.01 15.05
C VAL A 214 -7.74 3.51 15.15
N THR A 215 -6.58 3.90 15.68
CA THR A 215 -6.16 5.31 15.86
C THR A 215 -5.26 5.84 14.72
N SER A 216 -5.20 5.12 13.59
CA SER A 216 -4.27 5.42 12.50
C SER A 216 -4.63 6.69 11.72
N THR A 217 -3.70 7.65 11.63
CA THR A 217 -3.87 8.84 10.77
C THR A 217 -4.03 8.49 9.30
N MET A 218 -3.44 7.37 8.87
CA MET A 218 -3.58 6.85 7.51
C MET A 218 -5.01 6.39 7.23
N VAL A 219 -5.64 5.69 8.17
CA VAL A 219 -7.06 5.30 8.04
C VAL A 219 -7.94 6.54 7.94
N ARG A 220 -7.70 7.54 8.79
CA ARG A 220 -8.40 8.83 8.71
C ARG A 220 -8.21 9.51 7.35
N ALA A 221 -6.99 9.52 6.81
CA ALA A 221 -6.72 10.09 5.49
C ALA A 221 -7.47 9.34 4.38
N ARG A 222 -7.51 8.00 4.42
CA ARG A 222 -8.22 7.21 3.42
C ARG A 222 -9.74 7.30 3.54
N MET A 223 -10.27 7.50 4.74
CA MET A 223 -11.68 7.84 4.93
C MET A 223 -12.04 9.21 4.32
N ARG A 224 -11.12 10.19 4.34
CA ARG A 224 -11.33 11.47 3.63
C ARG A 224 -11.28 11.29 2.11
N ASP A 225 -10.38 10.46 1.61
CA ASP A 225 -10.38 10.10 0.19
C ASP A 225 -11.73 9.47 -0.22
N LEU A 226 -12.30 8.59 0.60
CA LEU A 226 -13.62 7.99 0.37
C LEU A 226 -14.76 9.02 0.33
N LEU A 227 -14.67 10.06 1.17
CA LEU A 227 -15.60 11.20 1.08
C LEU A 227 -15.48 11.93 -0.26
N ALA A 228 -14.27 12.07 -0.82
CA ALA A 228 -14.10 12.67 -2.14
C ALA A 228 -14.67 11.76 -3.24
N ASP A 229 -14.37 10.46 -3.18
CA ASP A 229 -14.83 9.48 -4.19
C ASP A 229 -16.37 9.32 -4.18
N SER A 230 -17.03 9.53 -3.03
CA SER A 230 -18.50 9.49 -2.89
C SER A 230 -19.23 10.79 -3.24
N GLU A 231 -18.52 11.91 -3.47
CA GLU A 231 -19.15 13.22 -3.72
C GLU A 231 -20.16 13.22 -4.90
N PRO A 232 -19.89 12.56 -6.05
CA PRO A 232 -20.84 12.52 -7.16
C PRO A 232 -22.20 11.90 -6.77
N HIS A 233 -22.21 11.05 -5.74
CA HIS A 233 -23.36 10.26 -5.30
C HIS A 233 -24.08 10.83 -4.07
N ARG A 234 -23.66 12.01 -3.59
CA ARG A 234 -24.13 12.60 -2.31
C ARG A 234 -25.64 12.83 -2.19
N ALA A 235 -26.35 12.88 -3.32
CA ALA A 235 -27.81 13.06 -3.36
C ALA A 235 -28.56 11.80 -2.91
N LEU A 236 -27.92 10.63 -2.99
CA LEU A 236 -28.50 9.38 -2.51
C LEU A 236 -28.53 9.37 -0.97
N PRO A 237 -29.69 9.10 -0.34
CA PRO A 237 -29.82 9.14 1.12
C PRO A 237 -28.78 8.28 1.85
N ARG A 238 -28.58 7.04 1.39
CA ARG A 238 -27.62 6.10 2.00
C ARG A 238 -26.17 6.59 1.92
N VAL A 239 -25.79 7.22 0.81
CA VAL A 239 -24.45 7.81 0.64
C VAL A 239 -24.27 8.99 1.59
N ASN A 240 -25.29 9.82 1.77
CA ASN A 240 -25.26 10.91 2.73
C ASN A 240 -25.11 10.38 4.17
N ASP A 241 -25.82 9.32 4.52
CA ASP A 241 -25.71 8.66 5.83
C ASP A 241 -24.30 8.14 6.10
N LEU A 242 -23.72 7.41 5.14
CA LEU A 242 -22.32 6.97 5.22
C LEU A 242 -21.36 8.14 5.43
N ARG A 243 -21.51 9.21 4.65
CA ARG A 243 -20.65 10.41 4.74
C ARG A 243 -20.73 11.06 6.12
N ARG A 244 -21.94 11.17 6.69
CA ARG A 244 -22.13 11.65 8.07
C ARG A 244 -21.46 10.74 9.09
N GLY A 245 -21.57 9.42 8.92
CA GLY A 245 -20.87 8.43 9.77
C GLY A 245 -19.35 8.58 9.73
N ILE A 246 -18.77 8.76 8.55
CA ILE A 246 -17.32 9.00 8.39
C ILE A 246 -16.88 10.29 9.08
N GLN A 247 -17.67 11.36 8.97
CA GLN A 247 -17.36 12.64 9.61
C GLN A 247 -17.45 12.56 11.15
N ALA A 248 -18.46 11.85 11.66
CA ALA A 248 -18.66 11.68 13.10
C ALA A 248 -17.57 10.83 13.77
N ALA A 249 -16.96 9.88 13.05
CA ALA A 249 -15.91 9.00 13.58
C ALA A 249 -14.62 9.74 14.02
N TRP A 250 -14.48 11.02 13.68
CA TRP A 250 -13.27 11.81 13.96
C TRP A 250 -13.55 13.22 14.50
N GLN A 251 -14.76 13.47 14.99
CA GLN A 251 -15.09 14.62 15.85
C GLN A 251 -14.66 14.33 17.29
#